data_AF-A0A1F5RU85-F1
#
_entry.id   AF-A0A1F5RU85-F1
#
_cell.length_a   1.000
_cell.length_b   1.000
_cell.length_c   1.000
_cell.angle_alpha   90.00
_cell.angle_beta   90.00
_cell.angle_gamma   90.00
#
_symmetry.space_group_name_H-M   'P 1'
#
loop_
_entity.id
_entity.type
_entity.pdbx_description
1 polymer ?
#
loop_
_entity_poly.entity_id
_entity_poly.type
_entity_poly.pdbx_seq_one_letter_code
_entity_poly.pdbx_strand_id
1 'polypeptide(L)'
;MFESLVRITTIVGAGVVWFSGFRLFLRSDLSRTRKVGWTAFLVLIGIGIGVVLPLSQVWTKFLLLIVILPALGLADVLLLRSGRGLSFWIRACGFEVCTVFGVAAASRFLLGHAGAAALLPAVN
;
A
#
# COMPACT_ATOMS: atom_id res chain seq x y z
N MET A 1 -0.20 7.33 24.65
CA MET A 1 -0.80 8.49 23.95
C MET A 1 0.01 8.89 22.72
N PHE A 2 1.32 9.12 22.83
CA PHE A 2 2.20 9.45 21.69
C PHE A 2 2.20 8.38 20.59
N GLU A 3 2.31 7.09 20.96
CA GLU A 3 2.28 5.99 19.98
C GLU A 3 0.95 5.92 19.20
N SER A 4 -0.18 6.11 19.88
CA SER A 4 -1.51 6.13 19.26
C SER A 4 -1.66 7.30 18.28
N LEU A 5 -1.15 8.48 18.64
CA LEU A 5 -1.09 9.64 17.76
C LEU A 5 -0.25 9.37 16.52
N VAL A 6 0.94 8.80 16.67
CA VAL A 6 1.83 8.46 15.53
C VAL A 6 1.16 7.45 14.60
N ARG A 7 0.46 6.44 15.13
CA ARG A 7 -0.30 5.47 14.31
C ARG A 7 -1.43 6.13 13.54
N ILE A 8 -2.26 6.93 14.19
CA ILE A 8 -3.38 7.63 13.53
C ILE A 8 -2.85 8.54 12.42
N THR A 9 -1.82 9.34 12.72
CA THR A 9 -1.23 10.26 11.75
C THR A 9 -0.64 9.52 10.55
N THR A 10 0.02 8.38 10.78
CA THR A 10 0.54 7.52 9.72
C THR A 10 -0.58 6.97 8.84
N ILE A 11 -1.67 6.48 9.43
CA ILE A 11 -2.82 5.92 8.69
C ILE A 11 -3.50 7.00 7.85
N VAL A 12 -3.76 8.17 8.44
CA VAL A 12 -4.37 9.30 7.73
C VAL A 12 -3.46 9.77 6.60
N GLY A 13 -2.16 9.93 6.86
CA GLY A 13 -1.18 10.32 5.85
C GLY A 13 -1.09 9.31 4.70
N ALA A 14 -1.07 8.01 5.01
CA ALA A 14 -1.11 6.94 4.02
C ALA A 14 -2.39 7.00 3.16
N GLY A 15 -3.55 7.27 3.77
CA GLY A 15 -4.81 7.45 3.04
C GLY A 15 -4.76 8.61 2.04
N VAL A 16 -4.17 9.74 2.45
CA VAL A 16 -3.98 10.90 1.56
C VAL A 16 -3.02 10.57 0.41
N VAL A 17 -1.91 9.89 0.70
CA VAL A 17 -0.93 9.44 -0.31
C VAL A 17 -1.57 8.46 -1.29
N TRP A 18 -2.31 7.47 -0.79
CA TRP A 18 -3.04 6.50 -1.61
C TRP A 18 -4.04 7.19 -2.54
N PHE A 19 -4.87 8.09 -2.00
CA PHE A 19 -5.91 8.78 -2.78
C PHE A 19 -5.31 9.67 -3.87
N SER A 20 -4.20 10.36 -3.55
CA SER A 20 -3.46 11.19 -4.50
C SER A 20 -2.87 10.34 -5.62
N GLY A 21 -2.23 9.21 -5.28
CA GLY A 21 -1.72 8.26 -6.27
C GLY A 21 -2.82 7.64 -7.12
N PHE A 22 -3.97 7.32 -6.52
CA PHE A 22 -5.12 6.74 -7.22
C PHE A 22 -5.71 7.70 -8.25
N ARG A 23 -5.86 8.98 -7.91
CA ARG A 23 -6.30 10.01 -8.86
C ARG A 23 -5.36 10.13 -10.05
N LEU A 24 -4.05 10.03 -9.84
CA LEU A 24 -3.06 10.08 -10.92
C LEU A 24 -3.10 8.80 -11.76
N PHE A 25 -3.24 7.63 -11.14
CA PHE A 25 -3.44 6.37 -11.82
C PHE A 25 -4.69 6.38 -12.72
N LEU A 26 -5.80 6.94 -12.25
CA LEU A 26 -7.02 7.10 -13.04
C LEU A 26 -6.84 8.02 -14.25
N ARG A 27 -5.99 9.06 -14.13
CA ARG A 27 -5.68 10.00 -15.22
C ARG A 27 -4.63 9.49 -16.20
N SER A 28 -3.97 8.36 -15.92
CA SER A 28 -3.00 7.77 -16.86
C SER A 28 -3.67 7.34 -18.16
N ASP A 29 -2.92 7.36 -19.27
CA ASP A 29 -3.37 6.92 -20.60
C ASP A 29 -3.54 5.39 -20.73
N LEU A 30 -3.54 4.67 -19.61
CA LEU A 30 -3.79 3.23 -19.59
C LEU A 30 -5.27 2.94 -19.93
N SER A 31 -5.48 1.91 -20.74
CA SER A 31 -6.82 1.38 -21.01
C SER A 31 -7.49 0.88 -19.74
N ARG A 32 -8.83 0.91 -19.70
CA ARG A 32 -9.62 0.46 -18.54
C ARG A 32 -9.24 -0.96 -18.11
N THR A 33 -9.07 -1.87 -19.08
CA THR A 33 -8.66 -3.26 -18.83
C THR A 33 -7.29 -3.34 -18.16
N ARG A 34 -6.31 -2.53 -18.60
CA ARG A 34 -4.99 -2.48 -17.97
C ARG A 34 -5.05 -1.92 -16.56
N LYS A 35 -5.87 -0.89 -16.31
CA LYS A 35 -6.05 -0.31 -14.96
C LYS A 35 -6.64 -1.34 -13.98
N VAL A 36 -7.67 -2.06 -14.40
CA VAL A 36 -8.29 -3.13 -13.61
C VAL A 36 -7.31 -4.28 -13.38
N GLY A 37 -6.63 -4.74 -14.43
CA GLY A 37 -5.64 -5.81 -14.34
C GLY A 37 -4.49 -5.47 -13.39
N TRP A 38 -3.97 -4.23 -13.45
CA TRP A 38 -2.93 -3.77 -12.54
C TRP A 38 -3.41 -3.71 -11.09
N THR A 39 -4.61 -3.19 -10.86
CA THR A 39 -5.19 -3.14 -9.50
C THR A 39 -5.39 -4.55 -8.93
N ALA A 40 -5.91 -5.47 -9.73
CA ALA A 40 -6.07 -6.88 -9.34
C ALA A 40 -4.72 -7.54 -9.02
N PHE A 41 -3.69 -7.27 -9.83
CA PHE A 41 -2.33 -7.75 -9.59
C PHE A 41 -1.75 -7.25 -8.26
N LEU A 42 -1.91 -5.96 -7.95
CA LEU A 42 -1.46 -5.38 -6.67
C LEU A 42 -2.18 -6.03 -5.48
N VAL A 43 -3.48 -6.30 -5.60
CA VAL A 43 -4.26 -7.00 -4.58
C VAL A 43 -3.73 -8.42 -4.37
N LEU A 44 -3.46 -9.17 -5.44
CA LEU A 44 -2.91 -10.53 -5.34
C LEU A 44 -1.53 -10.54 -4.67
N ILE A 45 -0.65 -9.59 -5.01
CA ILE A 45 0.63 -9.42 -4.32
C ILE A 45 0.42 -9.16 -2.83
N GLY A 46 -0.48 -8.22 -2.49
CA GLY A 46 -0.79 -7.91 -1.09
C GLY A 46 -1.27 -9.13 -0.31
N ILE A 47 -2.16 -9.95 -0.91
CA ILE A 47 -2.61 -11.21 -0.31
C ILE A 47 -1.42 -12.13 -0.05
N GLY A 48 -0.57 -12.35 -1.07
CA GLY A 48 0.63 -13.20 -0.93
C GLY A 48 1.56 -12.73 0.18
N ILE A 49 1.80 -11.41 0.29
CA ILE A 49 2.61 -10.84 1.38
C ILE A 49 1.97 -11.10 2.75
N GLY A 50 0.66 -10.90 2.89
CA GLY A 50 -0.04 -11.14 4.17
C GLY A 50 -0.15 -12.61 4.57
N VAL A 51 -0.06 -13.54 3.61
CA VAL A 51 0.08 -14.98 3.87
C VAL A 51 1.47 -15.28 4.46
N VAL A 52 2.53 -14.72 3.88
CA VAL A 52 3.91 -15.07 4.21
C VAL A 52 4.44 -14.31 5.43
N LEU A 53 4.08 -13.04 5.59
CA LEU A 53 4.67 -12.17 6.62
C LEU A 53 3.76 -12.00 7.83
N PRO A 54 4.32 -11.99 9.06
CA PRO A 54 3.57 -11.58 10.24
C PRO A 54 3.24 -10.09 10.20
N LEU A 55 2.17 -9.69 10.89
CA LEU A 55 1.62 -8.33 10.87
C LEU A 55 2.66 -7.27 11.29
N SER A 56 3.53 -7.61 12.25
CA SER A 56 4.63 -6.72 12.68
C SER A 56 5.61 -6.42 11.56
N GLN A 57 5.96 -7.41 10.73
CA GLN A 57 6.85 -7.20 9.59
C GLN A 57 6.16 -6.45 8.44
N VAL A 58 4.86 -6.69 8.21
CA VAL A 58 4.06 -5.90 7.25
C VAL A 58 4.10 -4.43 7.65
N TRP A 59 3.90 -4.14 8.94
CA TRP A 59 3.92 -2.78 9.47
C TRP A 59 5.29 -2.13 9.35
N THR A 60 6.37 -2.80 9.77
CA THR A 60 7.74 -2.26 9.67
C THR A 60 8.13 -1.96 8.23
N LYS A 61 7.83 -2.86 7.29
CA LYS A 61 8.12 -2.67 5.86
C LYS A 61 7.27 -1.55 5.24
N PHE A 62 6.01 -1.44 5.64
CA PHE A 62 5.13 -0.35 5.22
C PHE A 62 5.66 1.01 5.68
N LEU A 63 6.05 1.13 6.96
CA LEU A 63 6.63 2.35 7.51
C LEU A 63 7.92 2.75 6.79
N LEU A 64 8.79 1.80 6.48
CA LEU A 64 10.01 2.08 5.74
C LEU A 64 9.69 2.68 4.36
N LEU A 65 8.76 2.09 3.63
CA LEU A 65 8.40 2.55 2.28
C LEU A 65 7.63 3.88 2.30
N ILE A 66 6.72 4.08 3.26
CA ILE A 66 5.94 5.33 3.37
C ILE A 66 6.83 6.53 3.71
N VAL A 67 7.94 6.32 4.43
CA VAL A 67 8.92 7.37 4.76
C VAL A 67 9.81 7.72 3.55
N ILE A 68 10.12 6.74 2.69
CA ILE A 68 10.94 6.94 1.49
C ILE A 68 10.12 7.57 0.35
N LEU A 69 8.82 7.29 0.29
CA LEU A 69 7.89 7.78 -0.74
C LEU A 69 7.93 9.32 -0.94
N PRO A 70 7.91 10.17 0.11
CA PRO A 70 8.05 11.62 -0.02
C PRO A 70 9.38 12.04 -0.66
N ALA A 71 10.49 11.37 -0.31
CA ALA A 71 11.81 11.68 -0.88
C ALA A 71 11.86 11.32 -2.37
N LEU A 72 11.28 10.18 -2.75
CA LEU A 72 11.12 9.79 -4.15
C LEU A 72 10.20 10.76 -4.90
N GLY A 73 9.09 11.17 -4.27
CA GLY A 73 8.17 12.18 -4.83
C GLY A 73 8.84 13.54 -5.03
N LEU A 74 9.73 13.96 -4.12
CA LEU A 74 10.52 15.19 -4.28
C LEU A 74 11.50 15.08 -5.46
N ALA A 75 12.21 13.94 -5.57
CA ALA A 75 13.09 13.67 -6.69
C ALA A 75 12.32 13.67 -8.03
N ASP A 76 11.09 13.14 -8.04
CA ASP A 76 10.20 13.17 -9.21
C ASP A 76 9.80 14.60 -9.61
N VAL A 77 9.49 15.47 -8.65
CA VAL A 77 9.20 16.89 -8.91
C VAL A 77 10.41 17.63 -9.47
N LEU A 78 11.62 17.30 -9.02
CA LEU A 78 12.86 17.85 -9.58
C LEU A 78 13.12 17.32 -11.00
N LEU A 79 12.86 16.04 -11.25
CA LEU A 79 12.97 15.43 -12.58
C LEU A 79 11.92 16.00 -13.56
N LEU A 80 10.71 16.32 -13.09
CA LEU A 80 9.69 17.03 -13.86
C LEU A 80 10.18 18.37 -14.38
N ARG A 81 10.86 19.14 -13.52
CA ARG A 81 11.47 20.42 -13.93
C ARG A 81 12.57 20.24 -14.98
N SER A 82 13.15 19.05 -15.09
CA SER A 82 14.15 18.72 -16.11
C SER A 82 13.56 18.30 -17.46
N GLY A 83 12.22 18.21 -17.59
CA GLY A 83 11.54 17.85 -18.85
C GLY A 83 11.68 16.37 -19.25
N ARG A 84 12.27 15.53 -18.41
CA ARG A 84 12.42 14.09 -18.67
C ARG A 84 11.12 13.38 -18.27
N GLY A 85 10.43 12.76 -19.24
CA GLY A 85 9.09 12.14 -19.10
C GLY A 85 8.93 10.98 -18.10
N LEU A 86 9.84 10.80 -17.15
CA LEU A 86 9.80 9.78 -16.08
C LEU A 86 8.76 10.08 -14.98
N SER A 87 8.18 11.28 -15.01
CA SER A 87 7.42 11.87 -13.91
C SER A 87 6.11 11.21 -13.47
N PHE A 88 5.60 10.27 -14.25
CA PHE A 88 4.29 9.67 -14.00
C PHE A 88 4.43 8.42 -13.12
N TRP A 89 5.57 7.74 -13.19
CA TRP A 89 5.82 6.47 -12.52
C TRP A 89 5.93 6.60 -11.01
N ILE A 90 6.64 7.62 -10.52
CA ILE A 90 6.90 7.78 -9.08
C ILE A 90 5.68 8.38 -8.34
N ARG A 91 4.71 8.96 -9.04
CA ARG A 91 3.48 9.43 -8.37
C ARG A 91 2.40 8.35 -8.24
N ALA A 92 2.44 7.31 -9.08
CA ALA A 92 1.56 6.14 -8.94
C ALA A 92 2.00 5.21 -7.80
N CYS A 93 3.29 5.21 -7.40
CA CYS A 93 3.78 4.27 -6.40
C CYS A 93 3.17 4.48 -5.00
N GLY A 94 2.67 5.67 -4.67
CA GLY A 94 1.90 5.90 -3.45
C GLY A 94 0.61 5.07 -3.40
N PHE A 95 -0.10 4.98 -4.52
CA PHE A 95 -1.26 4.09 -4.65
C PHE A 95 -0.85 2.62 -4.59
N GLU A 96 0.20 2.23 -5.31
CA GLU A 96 0.64 0.84 -5.39
C GLU A 96 1.09 0.29 -4.03
N VAL A 97 2.00 1.01 -3.36
CA VAL A 97 2.51 0.62 -2.04
C VAL A 97 1.38 0.57 -1.03
N CYS A 98 0.54 1.60 -0.94
CA CYS A 98 -0.54 1.60 0.04
C CYS A 98 -1.60 0.52 -0.25
N THR A 99 -1.86 0.20 -1.53
CA THR A 99 -2.77 -0.89 -1.90
C THR A 99 -2.20 -2.25 -1.50
N VAL A 100 -0.94 -2.52 -1.84
CA VAL A 100 -0.27 -3.80 -1.52
C VAL A 100 -0.21 -4.02 -0.01
N PHE A 101 0.23 -3.02 0.75
CA PHE A 101 0.38 -3.16 2.21
C PHE A 101 -0.95 -3.10 2.97
N GLY A 102 -1.92 -2.31 2.48
CA GLY A 102 -3.28 -2.33 3.03
C GLY A 102 -3.93 -3.69 2.86
N VAL A 103 -3.80 -4.29 1.68
CA VAL A 103 -4.30 -5.65 1.41
C VAL A 103 -3.54 -6.69 2.23
N ALA A 104 -2.21 -6.58 2.37
CA ALA A 104 -1.42 -7.49 3.19
C ALA A 104 -1.81 -7.45 4.68
N ALA A 105 -2.08 -6.27 5.21
CA ALA A 105 -2.55 -6.12 6.58
C ALA A 105 -3.95 -6.74 6.77
N ALA A 106 -4.87 -6.45 5.84
CA ALA A 106 -6.23 -7.00 5.86
C ALA A 106 -6.25 -8.52 5.73
N SER A 107 -5.51 -9.08 4.77
CA SER A 107 -5.44 -10.54 4.57
C SER A 107 -4.82 -11.24 5.78
N ARG A 108 -3.74 -10.69 6.37
CA ARG A 108 -3.14 -11.25 7.58
C ARG A 108 -4.09 -11.18 8.78
N PHE A 109 -4.83 -10.08 8.93
CA PHE A 109 -5.84 -9.94 9.97
C PHE A 109 -6.96 -10.99 9.83
N LEU A 110 -7.48 -11.17 8.60
CA LEU A 110 -8.49 -12.18 8.30
C LEU A 110 -7.98 -13.61 8.54
N LEU A 111 -6.75 -13.92 8.12
CA LEU A 111 -6.12 -15.22 8.38
C LEU A 111 -5.91 -15.47 9.88
N GLY A 112 -5.56 -14.44 10.66
CA GLY A 112 -5.47 -14.53 12.11
C GLY A 112 -6.82 -14.87 12.77
N HIS A 113 -7.91 -14.25 12.30
CA HIS A 113 -9.26 -14.55 12.79
C HIS A 113 -9.76 -15.92 12.34
N ALA A 114 -9.50 -16.31 11.09
CA ALA A 114 -9.84 -17.63 10.57
C ALA A 114 -9.09 -18.75 11.30
N GLY A 115 -7.81 -18.55 11.61
CA GLY A 115 -7.02 -19.48 12.43
C GLY A 115 -7.53 -19.58 13.86
N ALA A 116 -7.95 -18.46 14.48
CA ALA A 116 -8.55 -18.45 15.80
C ALA A 116 -9.93 -19.16 15.82
N ALA A 117 -10.75 -18.93 14.79
CA ALA A 117 -12.05 -19.58 14.64
C ALA A 117 -11.93 -21.09 14.38
N ALA A 118 -10.89 -21.53 13.67
CA ALA A 118 -10.60 -22.94 13.42
C ALA A 118 -10.10 -23.71 14.66
N LEU A 119 -9.62 -23.01 15.69
CA LEU A 119 -9.21 -23.61 16.97
C LEU A 119 -10.38 -23.85 17.94
N LEU A 120 -11.49 -23.11 17.79
CA LEU A 120 -12.69 -23.27 18.64
C LEU A 120 -13.36 -24.66 18.55
N PRO A 121 -13.50 -25.31 17.39
CA PRO A 121 -14.05 -26.66 17.31
C PRO A 121 -13.08 -27.78 17.77
N ALA A 122 -11.80 -27.47 18.03
CA ALA A 122 -10.82 -28.47 18.48
C ALA A 122 -10.69 -28.59 20.02
N VAL A 123 -11.42 -27.75 20.77
CA VAL A 123 -11.37 -27.66 22.24
C VAL A 123 -12.68 -28.13 22.90
N ASN A 124 -13.71 -28.45 22.11
CA ASN A 124 -14.96 -29.09 22.55
C ASN A 124 -15.00 -30.55 22.10
#